data_AF-A0A940I805-F1
#
_entry.id   AF-A0A940I805-F1
#
_cell.length_a   1.000
_cell.length_b   1.000
_cell.length_c   1.000
_cell.angle_alpha   90.00
_cell.angle_beta   90.00
_cell.angle_gamma   90.00
#
_symmetry.space_group_name_H-M   'P 1'
#
loop_
_entity.id
_entity.type
_entity.pdbx_description
1 polymer ?
#
loop_
_entity_poly.entity_id
_entity_poly.type
_entity_poly.pdbx_seq_one_letter_code
_entity_poly.pdbx_strand_id
1 'polypeptide(L)'
;METIFDHDITEEEVKILLDFTIDEAREFILTLSKDANIALIAELYALRKDFKKAEEYINKIEDEEFRRDRQFMINTTYRMPPGLIA
;
A
#
# COMPACT_ATOMS: atom_id res chain seq x y z
N MET A 1 -11.08 -9.81 -6.75
CA MET A 1 -9.75 -9.41 -6.25
C MET A 1 -9.46 -8.02 -6.76
N GLU A 2 -9.78 -6.92 -6.06
CA GLU A 2 -9.28 -5.59 -6.46
C GLU A 2 -7.78 -5.52 -6.09
N THR A 3 -6.96 -4.92 -6.96
CA THR A 3 -5.49 -4.88 -6.83
C THR A 3 -4.94 -3.49 -7.19
N ILE A 4 -3.65 -3.25 -6.96
CA ILE A 4 -3.01 -1.98 -7.34
C ILE A 4 -3.04 -1.70 -8.85
N PHE A 5 -3.16 -2.73 -9.70
CA PHE A 5 -3.26 -2.56 -11.14
C PHE A 5 -4.62 -2.01 -11.60
N ASP A 6 -5.67 -2.17 -10.80
CA ASP A 6 -6.99 -1.58 -11.04
C ASP A 6 -7.03 -0.07 -10.73
N HIS A 7 -5.90 0.49 -10.26
CA HIS A 7 -5.76 1.89 -9.83
C HIS A 7 -4.75 2.68 -10.66
N ASP A 8 -4.53 2.29 -11.91
CA ASP A 8 -3.64 2.97 -12.86
C ASP A 8 -2.22 3.16 -12.28
N ILE A 9 -1.66 2.11 -11.68
CA ILE A 9 -0.30 2.15 -11.15
C ILE A 9 0.73 2.27 -12.28
N THR A 10 1.75 3.09 -12.06
CA THR A 10 2.87 3.29 -12.99
C THR A 10 4.05 2.38 -12.65
N GLU A 11 4.96 2.17 -13.61
CA GLU A 11 6.18 1.39 -13.37
C GLU A 11 7.06 1.97 -12.26
N GLU A 12 7.13 3.31 -12.16
CA GLU A 12 7.88 3.98 -11.11
C GLU A 12 7.27 3.72 -9.73
N GLU A 13 5.95 3.74 -9.61
CA GLU A 13 5.25 3.44 -8.36
C GLU A 13 5.40 1.97 -7.96
N VAL A 14 5.35 1.04 -8.92
CA VAL A 14 5.64 -0.38 -8.65
C VAL A 14 7.06 -0.53 -8.12
N LYS A 15 8.03 0.15 -8.74
CA LYS A 15 9.42 0.12 -8.29
C LYS A 15 9.59 0.72 -6.89
N ILE A 16 8.88 1.79 -6.55
CA ILE A 16 8.96 2.38 -5.21
C ILE A 16 8.31 1.48 -4.16
N LEU A 17 7.17 0.85 -4.46
CA LEU A 17 6.41 0.05 -3.50
C LEU A 17 6.99 -1.35 -3.29
N LEU A 18 7.46 -1.99 -4.36
CA LEU A 18 7.81 -3.41 -4.36
C LEU A 18 9.26 -3.67 -4.79
N ASP A 19 9.96 -2.67 -5.34
CA ASP A 19 11.27 -2.83 -5.99
C ASP A 19 11.28 -3.89 -7.11
N PHE A 20 10.15 -4.04 -7.78
CA PHE A 20 9.91 -5.03 -8.83
C PHE A 20 9.68 -4.38 -10.20
N THR A 21 9.75 -5.21 -11.25
CA THR A 21 9.15 -4.92 -12.55
C THR A 21 7.63 -5.11 -12.52
N ILE A 22 6.90 -4.59 -13.52
CA ILE A 22 5.45 -4.80 -13.65
C ILE A 22 5.10 -6.30 -13.68
N ASP A 23 5.86 -7.09 -14.43
CA ASP A 23 5.56 -8.52 -14.60
C ASP A 23 5.78 -9.30 -13.29
N GLU A 24 6.87 -9.03 -12.57
CA GLU A 24 7.12 -9.62 -11.25
C GLU A 24 6.05 -9.20 -10.23
N ALA A 25 5.64 -7.93 -10.24
CA ALA A 25 4.58 -7.44 -9.37
C ALA A 25 3.23 -8.13 -9.65
N ARG A 26 2.92 -8.43 -10.93
CA ARG A 26 1.72 -9.18 -11.31
C ARG A 26 1.72 -10.59 -10.75
N GLU A 27 2.83 -11.30 -10.88
CA GLU A 27 2.95 -12.65 -10.31
C GLU A 27 2.89 -12.62 -8.78
N PHE A 28 3.57 -11.67 -8.16
CA PHE A 28 3.58 -11.50 -6.71
C PHE A 28 2.19 -11.26 -6.13
N ILE A 29 1.40 -10.36 -6.74
CA ILE A 29 0.05 -10.00 -6.29
C ILE A 29 -0.92 -11.19 -6.27
N LEU A 30 -0.75 -12.14 -7.18
CA LEU A 30 -1.56 -13.36 -7.22
C LEU A 30 -1.31 -14.29 -6.03
N THR A 31 -0.15 -14.16 -5.37
CA THR A 31 0.20 -14.95 -4.19
C THR A 31 -0.28 -14.32 -2.87
N LEU A 32 -0.68 -13.04 -2.90
CA LEU A 32 -1.04 -12.29 -1.72
C LEU A 32 -2.46 -12.62 -1.22
N SER A 33 -2.65 -12.54 0.09
CA SER A 33 -3.98 -12.58 0.69
C SER A 33 -4.81 -11.36 0.29
N LYS A 34 -6.12 -11.43 0.53
CA LYS A 34 -7.04 -10.29 0.32
C LYS A 34 -6.59 -9.05 1.09
N ASP A 35 -6.26 -9.21 2.36
CA ASP A 35 -5.85 -8.10 3.23
C ASP A 35 -4.49 -7.51 2.82
N ALA A 36 -3.55 -8.36 2.39
CA ALA A 36 -2.27 -7.88 1.86
C ALA A 36 -2.45 -7.08 0.55
N ASN A 37 -3.36 -7.49 -0.33
CA ASN A 37 -3.71 -6.73 -1.52
C ASN A 37 -4.34 -5.37 -1.19
N ILE A 38 -5.28 -5.35 -0.24
CA ILE A 38 -5.90 -4.10 0.23
C ILE A 38 -4.85 -3.16 0.82
N ALA A 39 -3.91 -3.70 1.60
CA ALA A 39 -2.82 -2.92 2.17
C ALA A 39 -1.94 -2.28 1.09
N LEU A 40 -1.58 -3.01 0.03
CA LEU A 40 -0.82 -2.44 -1.09
C LEU A 40 -1.57 -1.31 -1.80
N ILE A 41 -2.88 -1.43 -1.96
CA ILE A 41 -3.70 -0.33 -2.51
C ILE A 41 -3.65 0.90 -1.61
N ALA A 42 -3.74 0.71 -0.29
CA ALA A 42 -3.61 1.81 0.64
C ALA A 42 -2.23 2.49 0.58
N GLU A 43 -1.15 1.70 0.48
CA GLU A 43 0.21 2.21 0.35
C GLU A 43 0.41 2.98 -0.96
N LEU A 44 -0.19 2.53 -2.08
CA LEU A 44 -0.20 3.27 -3.34
C LEU A 44 -0.84 4.66 -3.20
N TYR A 45 -2.01 4.75 -2.56
CA TYR A 45 -2.66 6.04 -2.35
C TYR A 45 -1.87 6.92 -1.37
N ALA A 46 -1.22 6.34 -0.37
CA ALA A 46 -0.34 7.07 0.54
C ALA A 46 0.91 7.61 -0.16
N LEU A 47 1.50 6.84 -1.09
CA LEU A 47 2.60 7.28 -1.94
C LEU A 47 2.19 8.50 -2.77
N ARG A 48 0.99 8.47 -3.34
CA ARG A 48 0.35 9.58 -4.09
C ARG A 48 -0.09 10.76 -3.21
N LYS A 49 0.12 10.69 -1.90
CA LYS A 49 -0.33 11.67 -0.88
C LYS A 49 -1.85 11.82 -0.76
N ASP A 50 -2.63 10.88 -1.30
CA ASP A 50 -4.06 10.76 -1.08
C ASP A 50 -4.35 9.93 0.19
N PHE A 51 -4.08 10.54 1.33
CA PHE A 51 -4.23 9.87 2.63
C PHE A 51 -5.68 9.52 2.96
N LYS A 52 -6.65 10.23 2.37
CA LYS A 52 -8.06 9.94 2.57
C LYS A 52 -8.39 8.58 1.96
N LYS A 53 -8.01 8.36 0.70
CA LYS A 53 -8.20 7.05 0.06
C LYS A 53 -7.37 5.97 0.74
N ALA A 54 -6.14 6.26 1.15
CA ALA A 54 -5.32 5.29 1.88
C ALA A 54 -6.03 4.78 3.14
N GLU A 55 -6.61 5.67 3.93
CA GLU A 55 -7.39 5.33 5.14
C GLU A 55 -8.67 4.55 4.79
N GLU A 56 -9.37 4.92 3.72
CA GLU A 56 -10.54 4.17 3.23
C GLU A 56 -10.20 2.71 2.91
N TYR A 57 -9.04 2.43 2.31
CA TYR A 57 -8.61 1.04 2.05
C TYR A 57 -8.09 0.33 3.30
N ILE A 58 -7.32 0.99 4.17
CA ILE A 58 -6.88 0.39 5.44
C ILE A 58 -8.07 -0.10 6.27
N ASN A 59 -9.16 0.68 6.32
CA ASN A 59 -10.36 0.29 7.08
C ASN A 59 -11.10 -0.92 6.51
N LYS A 60 -10.79 -1.36 5.27
CA LYS A 60 -11.33 -2.59 4.67
C LYS A 60 -10.57 -3.86 5.08
N ILE A 61 -9.40 -3.73 5.70
CA ILE A 61 -8.61 -4.88 6.20
C ILE A 61 -9.36 -5.51 7.38
N GLU A 62 -9.59 -6.83 7.28
CA GLU A 62 -10.36 -7.58 8.28
C GLU A 62 -9.51 -7.97 9.49
N ASP A 63 -8.24 -8.33 9.26
CA ASP A 63 -7.28 -8.60 10.34
C ASP A 63 -6.91 -7.31 11.09
N GLU A 64 -7.36 -7.19 12.34
CA GLU A 64 -7.17 -5.98 13.14
C GLU A 64 -5.71 -5.70 13.50
N GLU A 65 -4.92 -6.74 13.75
CA GLU A 65 -3.50 -6.61 14.11
C GLU A 65 -2.73 -6.14 12.88
N PHE A 66 -2.94 -6.83 11.75
CA PHE A 66 -2.35 -6.46 10.48
C PHE A 66 -2.76 -5.04 10.04
N ARG A 67 -4.03 -4.67 10.21
CA ARG A 67 -4.53 -3.33 9.90
C ARG A 67 -3.81 -2.25 10.70
N ARG A 68 -3.63 -2.45 12.01
CA ARG A 68 -2.95 -1.47 12.89
C ARG A 68 -1.49 -1.28 12.47
N ASP A 69 -0.81 -2.38 12.14
CA ASP A 69 0.57 -2.33 11.67
C ASP A 69 0.69 -1.58 10.34
N ARG A 70 -0.20 -1.85 9.38
CA ARG A 70 -0.21 -1.13 8.09
C ARG A 70 -0.54 0.34 8.26
N GLN A 71 -1.49 0.67 9.14
CA GLN A 71 -1.84 2.05 9.44
C GLN A 71 -0.66 2.81 10.06
N PHE A 72 0.09 2.17 10.97
CA PHE A 72 1.29 2.75 11.58
C PHE A 72 2.36 3.00 10.51
N MET A 73 2.67 2.00 9.69
CA MET A 73 3.61 2.11 8.57
C MET A 73 3.26 3.25 7.62
N ILE A 74 2.00 3.38 7.23
CA ILE A 74 1.58 4.44 6.31
C ILE A 74 1.85 5.83 6.91
N ASN A 75 1.54 6.00 8.20
CA ASN A 75 1.74 7.27 8.88
C ASN A 75 3.23 7.61 9.06
N THR A 76 4.07 6.64 9.38
CA THR A 76 5.50 6.87 9.60
C THR A 76 6.28 7.06 8.30
N THR A 77 5.96 6.29 7.25
CA THR A 77 6.69 6.32 5.98
C THR A 77 6.24 7.44 5.06
N TYR A 78 4.93 7.67 4.92
CA TYR A 78 4.42 8.57 3.88
C TYR A 78 3.94 9.93 4.42
N ARG A 79 3.53 9.98 5.69
CA ARG A 79 2.87 11.16 6.29
C ARG A 79 3.81 12.00 7.16
N MET A 80 4.82 11.39 7.79
CA MET A 80 5.79 12.12 8.60
C MET A 80 6.97 12.63 7.76
N PRO A 81 7.46 13.87 8.00
CA PRO A 81 8.71 14.34 7.42
C PRO A 81 9.89 13.51 7.96
N PRO A 82 10.91 13.20 7.14
CA PRO A 82 12.13 12.56 7.64
C PRO A 82 12.77 13.46 8.71
N GLY A 83 12.83 12.98 9.95
CA GLY A 83 13.40 13.70 11.11
C GLY A 83 12.49 13.84 12.33
N LEU A 84 11.25 13.35 12.29
CA LEU A 84 10.29 13.40 13.41
C LEU A 84 10.14 12.07 14.18
N ILE A 85 11.02 11.10 13.91
CA ILE A 85 11.14 9.87 14.71
C ILE A 85 12.10 10.22 15.86
N ALA A 86 11.53 10.66 16.98
CA ALA A 86 12.24 10.93 18.23
C ALA A 86 12.37 9.65 19.08
#